data_AF-A0AAX0AWJ4-F1
#
_entry.id   AF-A0AAX0AWJ4-F1
#
_cell.length_a   1.000
_cell.length_b   1.000
_cell.length_c   1.000
_cell.angle_alpha   90.00
_cell.angle_beta   90.00
_cell.angle_gamma   90.00
#
_symmetry.space_group_name_H-M   'P 1'
#
loop_
_entity.id
_entity.type
_entity.pdbx_description
1 polymer ?
#
loop_
_entity_poly.entity_id
_entity_poly.type
_entity_poly.pdbx_seq_one_letter_code
_entity_poly.pdbx_strand_id
1 'polypeptide(L)'
;MVQKGTSTFIVSSISKSDNALVDLGYLLERAVLYATDLNLGTCWLGGTFNKGQFAEVMELKDNEIIPIIIPPVGHPSEARRGMDTFVRFMAGSKNRKAWSKLFFDVDFNTPLKELESLEYFIPLQMVRLAPSAANKQPWRIIKSSNSYDFYLEQSKDSKNDSYNDMHKIDIGIAMCHFELTSAELGLEGYWEKLKLSSQDNKKYIISWVRK
;
A
#
# COMPACT_ATOMS: atom_id res chain seq x y z
N MET A 1 0.32 6.36 18.92
CA MET A 1 0.29 5.87 20.31
C MET A 1 0.75 4.42 20.29
N VAL A 2 1.93 4.13 20.83
CA VAL A 2 2.43 2.77 21.02
C VAL A 2 1.72 2.19 22.24
N GLN A 3 0.97 1.09 22.07
CA GLN A 3 0.25 0.46 23.19
C GLN A 3 1.24 -0.26 24.13
N LYS A 4 1.12 -0.01 25.44
CA LYS A 4 1.70 -0.87 26.48
C LYS A 4 1.05 -2.25 26.40
N GLY A 5 1.80 -3.28 26.02
CA GLY A 5 1.36 -4.68 26.06
C GLY A 5 1.76 -5.57 24.88
N THR A 6 2.35 -5.02 23.82
CA THR A 6 2.92 -5.79 22.70
C THR A 6 4.44 -5.88 22.84
N SER A 7 4.96 -7.11 22.94
CA SER A 7 6.39 -7.43 23.02
C SER A 7 7.01 -7.79 21.66
N THR A 8 6.21 -7.84 20.59
CA THR A 8 6.65 -8.26 19.26
C THR A 8 6.32 -7.18 18.25
N PHE A 9 7.27 -6.88 17.36
CA PHE A 9 7.15 -5.93 16.27
C PHE A 9 7.76 -6.56 15.03
N ILE A 10 7.11 -6.40 13.87
CA ILE A 10 7.75 -6.64 12.58
C ILE A 10 8.43 -5.35 12.18
N VAL A 11 9.75 -5.40 12.03
CA VAL A 11 10.59 -4.27 11.64
C VAL A 11 11.38 -4.68 10.40
N SER A 12 11.50 -3.74 9.47
CA SER A 12 12.26 -3.92 8.24
C SER A 12 13.31 -2.83 8.09
N SER A 13 14.53 -3.20 7.74
CA SER A 13 15.55 -2.29 7.25
C SER A 13 15.64 -2.39 5.72
N ILE A 14 15.81 -1.25 5.07
CA ILE A 14 16.06 -1.20 3.62
C ILE A 14 17.25 -0.29 3.34
N SER A 15 18.09 -0.70 2.39
CA SER A 15 19.06 0.20 1.76
C SER A 15 18.32 1.19 0.87
N LYS A 16 18.71 2.47 0.90
CA LYS A 16 18.07 3.50 0.07
C LYS A 16 18.25 3.18 -1.42
N SER A 17 17.14 2.84 -2.09
CA SER A 17 17.04 2.78 -3.55
C SER A 17 15.71 3.39 -4.00
N ASP A 18 15.61 3.79 -5.27
CA ASP A 18 14.42 4.50 -5.79
C ASP A 18 13.11 3.73 -5.59
N ASN A 19 13.17 2.39 -5.65
CA ASN A 19 12.03 1.47 -5.52
C ASN A 19 11.97 0.72 -4.19
N ALA A 20 13.00 0.81 -3.34
CA ALA A 20 13.06 0.03 -2.09
C ALA A 20 11.82 0.21 -1.20
N LEU A 21 11.21 1.39 -1.20
CA LEU A 21 9.99 1.67 -0.44
C LEU A 21 8.73 0.99 -1.04
N VAL A 22 8.68 0.84 -2.37
CA VAL A 22 7.60 0.12 -3.06
C VAL A 22 7.71 -1.37 -2.72
N ASP A 23 8.91 -1.93 -2.88
CA ASP A 23 9.19 -3.34 -2.56
C ASP A 23 8.91 -3.63 -1.08
N LEU A 24 9.26 -2.69 -0.20
CA LEU A 24 8.97 -2.80 1.22
C LEU A 24 7.46 -2.86 1.50
N GLY A 25 6.69 -1.93 0.92
CA GLY A 25 5.23 -1.93 1.08
C GLY A 25 4.61 -3.24 0.61
N TYR A 26 5.07 -3.72 -0.54
CA TYR A 26 4.62 -4.99 -1.11
C TYR A 26 4.92 -6.18 -0.18
N LEU A 27 6.17 -6.35 0.26
CA LEU A 27 6.59 -7.49 1.09
C LEU A 27 5.96 -7.47 2.48
N LEU A 28 5.91 -6.30 3.11
CA LEU A 28 5.30 -6.17 4.44
C LEU A 28 3.79 -6.39 4.39
N GLU A 29 3.10 -5.97 3.33
CA GLU A 29 1.67 -6.25 3.21
C GLU A 29 1.39 -7.75 3.05
N ARG A 30 2.26 -8.51 2.38
CA ARG A 30 2.14 -9.98 2.36
C ARG A 30 2.22 -10.57 3.78
N ALA A 31 3.14 -10.06 4.61
CA ALA A 31 3.26 -10.49 6.00
C ALA A 31 2.03 -10.07 6.83
N VAL A 32 1.48 -8.89 6.58
CA VAL A 32 0.24 -8.40 7.21
C VAL A 32 -0.97 -9.27 6.86
N LEU A 33 -1.12 -9.62 5.58
CA LEU A 33 -2.20 -10.48 5.12
C LEU A 33 -2.06 -11.90 5.68
N TYR A 34 -0.83 -12.42 5.75
CA TYR A 34 -0.57 -13.71 6.41
C TYR A 34 -0.87 -13.68 7.91
N ALA A 35 -0.49 -12.61 8.62
CA ALA A 35 -0.87 -12.43 10.02
C ALA A 35 -2.40 -12.33 10.20
N THR A 36 -3.09 -11.68 9.26
CA THR A 36 -4.55 -11.57 9.26
C THR A 36 -5.20 -12.95 9.08
N ASP A 37 -4.66 -13.80 8.21
CA ASP A 37 -5.09 -15.20 8.03
C ASP A 37 -4.95 -16.01 9.33
N LEU A 38 -3.91 -15.73 10.13
CA LEU A 38 -3.73 -16.28 11.47
C LEU A 38 -4.61 -15.62 12.56
N ASN A 39 -5.59 -14.79 12.19
CA ASN A 39 -6.44 -14.01 13.09
C ASN A 39 -5.68 -13.06 14.03
N LEU A 40 -4.52 -12.56 13.59
CA LEU A 40 -3.76 -11.51 14.27
C LEU A 40 -4.13 -10.15 13.69
N GLY A 41 -4.43 -9.18 14.55
CA GLY A 41 -4.63 -7.80 14.10
C GLY A 41 -3.27 -7.15 13.79
N THR A 42 -3.21 -6.26 12.82
CA THR A 42 -1.99 -5.50 12.51
C THR A 42 -2.33 -4.03 12.28
N CYS A 43 -1.34 -3.16 12.46
CA CYS A 43 -1.49 -1.73 12.19
C CYS A 43 -0.20 -1.16 11.59
N TRP A 44 -0.33 -0.38 10.53
CA TRP A 44 0.80 0.32 9.91
C TRP A 44 1.16 1.58 10.73
N LEU A 45 2.34 1.62 11.34
CA LEU A 45 2.84 2.76 12.10
C LEU A 45 4.05 3.41 11.41
N GLY A 46 3.81 4.55 10.73
CA GLY A 46 4.89 5.33 10.08
C GLY A 46 5.35 6.58 10.86
N GLY A 47 4.52 7.13 11.76
CA GLY A 47 4.78 8.46 12.37
C GLY A 47 5.02 8.51 13.88
N THR A 48 4.66 7.47 14.65
CA THR A 48 4.67 7.54 16.13
C THR A 48 5.51 6.46 16.81
N PHE A 49 6.69 6.15 16.26
CA PHE A 49 7.66 5.26 16.90
C PHE A 49 9.03 5.94 17.06
N ASN A 50 9.75 5.56 18.13
CA ASN A 50 11.07 6.11 18.42
C ASN A 50 12.10 5.45 17.49
N LYS A 51 12.37 6.09 16.35
CA LYS A 51 13.33 5.60 15.34
C LYS A 51 14.71 5.29 15.93
N GLY A 52 15.16 6.05 16.95
CA GLY A 52 16.46 5.84 17.58
C GLY A 52 16.55 4.52 18.35
N GLN A 53 15.52 4.17 19.12
CA GLN A 53 15.52 2.92 19.90
C GLN A 53 15.47 1.68 19.02
N PHE A 54 14.73 1.72 17.91
CA PHE A 54 14.69 0.58 16.97
C PHE A 54 15.96 0.49 16.10
N ALA A 55 16.57 1.63 15.75
CA ALA A 55 17.84 1.64 15.03
C ALA A 55 18.98 1.00 15.85
N GLU A 56 18.99 1.26 17.16
CA GLU A 56 19.97 0.70 18.09
C GLU A 56 19.78 -0.81 18.26
N VAL A 57 18.53 -1.28 18.43
CA VAL A 57 18.22 -2.72 18.56
C VAL A 57 18.51 -3.51 17.28
N MET A 58 18.37 -2.88 16.12
CA MET A 58 18.61 -3.54 14.82
C MET A 58 20.04 -3.40 14.30
N GLU A 59 20.94 -2.73 15.05
CA GLU A 59 22.32 -2.47 14.64
C GLU A 59 22.43 -1.89 13.20
N LEU A 60 21.56 -0.93 12.86
CA LEU A 60 21.48 -0.40 11.50
C LEU A 60 22.80 0.21 11.05
N LYS A 61 23.19 -0.07 9.79
CA LYS A 61 24.29 0.62 9.12
C LYS A 61 23.82 2.00 8.64
N ASP A 62 24.74 2.95 8.48
CA ASP A 62 24.45 4.36 8.12
C ASP A 62 23.56 4.57 6.88
N ASN A 63 23.43 3.56 6.01
CA ASN A 63 22.63 3.62 4.78
C ASN A 63 21.26 2.92 4.86
N GLU A 64 20.89 2.40 6.03
CA GLU A 64 19.63 1.70 6.26
C GLU A 64 18.63 2.57 7.01
N ILE A 65 17.36 2.50 6.62
CA ILE A 65 16.27 3.20 7.30
C ILE A 65 15.20 2.20 7.77
N ILE A 66 14.59 2.50 8.91
CA ILE A 66 13.34 1.89 9.36
C ILE A 66 12.22 2.89 9.05
N PRO A 67 11.51 2.76 7.91
CA PRO A 67 10.46 3.69 7.57
C PRO A 67 9.16 3.38 8.33
N ILE A 68 8.93 2.11 8.68
CA ILE A 68 7.65 1.62 9.22
C ILE A 68 7.90 0.48 10.20
N ILE A 69 7.01 0.41 11.20
CA ILE A 69 6.88 -0.74 12.10
C ILE A 69 5.45 -1.25 12.06
N ILE A 70 5.29 -2.57 12.10
CA ILE A 70 3.98 -3.24 12.17
C ILE A 70 3.92 -4.02 13.49
N PRO A 71 3.27 -3.48 14.53
CA PRO A 71 2.95 -4.28 15.72
C PRO A 71 1.87 -5.33 15.38
N PRO A 72 2.13 -6.63 15.59
CA PRO A 72 1.06 -7.62 15.75
C PRO A 72 0.26 -7.30 17.00
N VAL A 73 -1.02 -7.03 16.82
CA VAL A 73 -2.03 -7.03 17.88
C VAL A 73 -2.45 -8.49 18.09
N GLY A 74 -2.20 -9.02 19.28
CA GLY A 74 -2.72 -10.34 19.68
C GLY A 74 -4.24 -10.44 19.55
N HIS A 75 -4.81 -11.62 19.79
CA HIS A 75 -6.24 -11.90 19.55
C HIS A 75 -7.16 -10.75 20.03
N PRO A 76 -8.07 -10.26 19.15
CA PRO A 76 -8.88 -9.09 19.46
C PRO A 76 -9.78 -9.35 20.67
N SER A 77 -9.49 -8.71 21.80
CA SER A 77 -10.37 -8.75 22.98
C SER A 77 -11.54 -7.77 22.81
N GLU A 78 -12.74 -8.15 23.24
CA GLU A 78 -13.99 -7.42 22.97
C GLU A 78 -13.97 -5.94 23.40
N ALA A 79 -13.26 -5.60 24.49
CA ALA A 79 -13.10 -4.24 24.98
C ALA A 79 -12.29 -3.31 24.03
N ARG A 80 -11.53 -3.87 23.07
CA ARG A 80 -10.67 -3.13 22.13
C ARG A 80 -11.35 -2.77 20.82
N ARG A 81 -12.52 -3.35 20.54
CA ARG A 81 -13.31 -3.10 19.34
C ARG A 81 -13.71 -1.62 19.22
N GLY A 82 -13.95 -0.94 20.35
CA GLY A 82 -14.33 0.47 20.38
C GLY A 82 -13.20 1.44 19.97
N MET A 83 -12.00 1.27 20.54
CA MET A 83 -10.84 2.14 20.24
C MET A 83 -10.34 1.96 18.81
N ASP A 84 -10.31 0.71 18.32
CA ASP A 84 -9.94 0.38 16.94
C ASP A 84 -10.99 0.92 15.94
N THR A 85 -12.28 0.82 16.28
CA THR A 85 -13.35 1.46 15.49
C THR A 85 -13.19 2.98 15.45
N PHE A 86 -12.80 3.62 16.56
CA PHE A 86 -12.58 5.07 16.62
C PHE A 86 -11.37 5.53 15.80
N VAL A 87 -10.27 4.77 15.81
CA VAL A 87 -9.10 5.05 14.94
C VAL A 87 -9.45 4.85 13.48
N ARG A 88 -10.14 3.76 13.11
CA ARG A 88 -10.66 3.53 11.74
C ARG A 88 -11.63 4.63 11.31
N PHE A 89 -12.42 5.18 12.23
CA PHE A 89 -13.34 6.28 11.96
C PHE A 89 -12.58 7.59 11.72
N MET A 90 -11.62 7.96 12.57
CA MET A 90 -10.82 9.17 12.41
C MET A 90 -9.90 9.12 11.19
N ALA A 91 -9.32 7.96 10.87
CA ALA A 91 -8.54 7.77 9.64
C ALA A 91 -9.44 7.68 8.39
N GLY A 92 -10.77 7.72 8.54
CA GLY A 92 -11.71 7.58 7.44
C GLY A 92 -11.60 6.22 6.74
N SER A 93 -11.08 5.18 7.40
CA SER A 93 -10.72 3.88 6.82
C SER A 93 -11.90 3.08 6.25
N LYS A 94 -13.15 3.55 6.40
CA LYS A 94 -14.33 3.02 5.71
C LYS A 94 -14.66 3.76 4.39
N ASN A 95 -14.12 4.96 4.21
CA ASN A 95 -14.38 5.81 3.06
C ASN A 95 -13.31 5.56 1.99
N ARG A 96 -13.62 4.72 1.01
CA ARG A 96 -12.78 4.58 -0.19
C ARG A 96 -13.18 5.57 -1.26
N LYS A 97 -12.19 6.07 -2.01
CA LYS A 97 -12.43 6.92 -3.19
C LYS A 97 -13.35 6.17 -4.16
N ALA A 98 -14.13 6.93 -4.93
CA ALA A 98 -14.97 6.37 -5.97
C ALA A 98 -14.11 5.65 -7.02
N TRP A 99 -14.63 4.57 -7.58
CA TRP A 99 -13.98 3.78 -8.63
C TRP A 99 -13.42 4.66 -9.76
N SER A 100 -14.24 5.59 -10.25
CA SER A 100 -13.90 6.53 -11.33
C SER A 100 -12.77 7.51 -11.03
N LYS A 101 -12.34 7.64 -9.77
CA LYS A 101 -11.19 8.47 -9.38
C LYS A 101 -9.88 7.68 -9.29
N LEU A 102 -9.96 6.36 -9.32
CA LEU A 102 -8.81 5.46 -9.12
C LEU A 102 -8.46 4.72 -10.41
N PHE A 103 -9.46 4.34 -11.20
CA PHE A 103 -9.29 3.44 -12.33
C PHE A 103 -9.79 4.09 -13.62
N PHE A 104 -8.95 4.00 -14.65
CA PHE A 104 -9.13 4.69 -15.91
C PHE A 104 -8.89 3.74 -17.10
N ASP A 105 -9.46 4.06 -18.25
CA ASP A 105 -9.33 3.31 -19.49
C ASP A 105 -8.55 4.14 -20.51
N VAL A 106 -7.42 3.63 -21.00
CA VAL A 106 -6.51 4.27 -21.98
C VAL A 106 -5.83 5.57 -21.50
N ASP A 107 -6.53 6.47 -20.82
CA ASP A 107 -6.04 7.77 -20.35
C ASP A 107 -6.68 8.19 -19.03
N PHE A 108 -6.16 9.23 -18.36
CA PHE A 108 -6.70 9.72 -17.08
C PHE A 108 -8.01 10.51 -17.17
N ASN A 109 -8.55 10.73 -18.38
CA ASN A 109 -9.79 11.49 -18.58
C ASN A 109 -11.00 10.56 -18.71
N THR A 110 -10.76 9.28 -19.00
CA THR A 110 -11.81 8.28 -19.24
C THR A 110 -11.86 7.29 -18.07
N PRO A 111 -12.87 7.39 -17.18
CA PRO A 111 -13.01 6.44 -16.08
C PRO A 111 -13.30 5.03 -16.61
N LEU A 112 -12.61 4.03 -16.06
CA LEU A 112 -12.86 2.64 -16.40
C LEU A 112 -14.25 2.23 -15.92
N LYS A 113 -15.11 1.70 -16.78
CA LYS A 113 -16.39 1.16 -16.32
C LYS A 113 -16.18 -0.19 -15.63
N GLU A 114 -16.91 -0.43 -14.55
CA GLU A 114 -16.82 -1.70 -13.79
C GLU A 114 -17.07 -2.92 -14.70
N LEU A 115 -18.08 -2.83 -15.57
CA LEU A 115 -18.43 -3.84 -16.57
C LEU A 115 -17.35 -4.06 -17.66
N GLU A 116 -16.45 -3.11 -17.88
CA GLU A 116 -15.35 -3.23 -18.85
C GLU A 116 -14.08 -3.80 -18.20
N SER A 117 -14.12 -4.06 -16.90
CA SER A 117 -13.03 -4.63 -16.11
C SER A 117 -13.28 -6.08 -15.68
N LEU A 118 -14.32 -6.75 -16.19
CA LEU A 118 -14.88 -7.99 -15.62
C LEU A 118 -13.85 -9.02 -15.11
N GLU A 119 -12.82 -9.34 -15.91
CA GLU A 119 -11.77 -10.28 -15.50
C GLU A 119 -10.95 -9.79 -14.29
N TYR A 120 -10.57 -8.52 -14.29
CA TYR A 120 -9.74 -7.89 -13.25
C TYR A 120 -10.53 -7.01 -12.28
N PHE A 121 -11.87 -7.09 -12.30
CA PHE A 121 -12.73 -6.28 -11.44
C PHE A 121 -12.42 -6.56 -9.97
N ILE A 122 -12.31 -7.84 -9.60
CA ILE A 122 -12.02 -8.26 -8.22
C ILE A 122 -10.61 -7.79 -7.79
N PRO A 123 -9.52 -8.03 -8.54
CA PRO A 123 -8.20 -7.45 -8.24
C PRO A 123 -8.22 -5.93 -8.05
N LEU A 124 -8.90 -5.19 -8.91
CA LEU A 124 -9.03 -3.72 -8.78
C LEU A 124 -9.86 -3.32 -7.56
N GLN A 125 -10.92 -4.06 -7.21
CA GLN A 125 -11.65 -3.82 -5.97
C GLN A 125 -10.78 -4.08 -4.74
N MET A 126 -9.93 -5.11 -4.74
CA MET A 126 -9.00 -5.37 -3.63
C MET A 126 -7.95 -4.26 -3.51
N VAL A 127 -7.41 -3.76 -4.63
CA VAL A 127 -6.58 -2.54 -4.63
C VAL A 127 -7.32 -1.35 -4.00
N ARG A 128 -8.59 -1.13 -4.38
CA ARG A 128 -9.40 -0.06 -3.80
C ARG A 128 -9.58 -0.24 -2.29
N LEU A 129 -9.65 -1.47 -1.79
CA LEU A 129 -9.81 -1.78 -0.37
C LEU A 129 -8.48 -1.75 0.41
N ALA A 130 -7.34 -1.80 -0.26
CA ALA A 130 -6.02 -1.79 0.36
C ALA A 130 -5.81 -0.60 1.34
N PRO A 131 -5.04 -0.79 2.43
CA PRO A 131 -4.72 0.29 3.36
C PRO A 131 -3.81 1.34 2.70
N SER A 132 -3.88 2.59 3.18
CA SER A 132 -2.94 3.64 2.79
C SER A 132 -2.76 4.67 3.90
N ALA A 133 -1.62 5.36 3.91
CA ALA A 133 -1.33 6.43 4.85
C ALA A 133 -2.42 7.51 4.82
N ALA A 134 -3.01 7.80 5.98
CA ALA A 134 -4.15 8.72 6.14
C ALA A 134 -5.31 8.44 5.15
N ASN A 135 -5.45 7.18 4.69
CA ASN A 135 -6.46 6.74 3.73
C ASN A 135 -6.46 7.54 2.40
N LYS A 136 -5.31 8.09 2.02
CA LYS A 136 -5.18 8.98 0.85
C LYS A 136 -5.40 8.26 -0.49
N GLN A 137 -5.18 6.95 -0.56
CA GLN A 137 -5.31 6.15 -1.80
C GLN A 137 -4.63 6.86 -2.98
N PRO A 138 -3.28 6.98 -2.94
CA PRO A 138 -2.52 7.77 -3.90
C PRO A 138 -2.35 7.08 -5.27
N TRP A 139 -2.77 5.82 -5.42
CA TRP A 139 -2.67 5.09 -6.68
C TRP A 139 -3.71 5.52 -7.72
N ARG A 140 -3.29 5.55 -8.98
CA ARG A 140 -4.13 5.67 -10.18
C ARG A 140 -3.72 4.54 -11.11
N ILE A 141 -4.68 3.81 -11.67
CA ILE A 141 -4.40 2.70 -12.58
C ILE A 141 -5.06 2.97 -13.92
N ILE A 142 -4.28 2.88 -14.99
CA ILE A 142 -4.79 2.88 -16.36
C ILE A 142 -4.85 1.43 -16.84
N LYS A 143 -6.00 1.01 -17.34
CA LYS A 143 -6.13 -0.21 -18.13
C LYS A 143 -5.67 0.12 -19.56
N SER A 144 -4.61 -0.56 -19.96
CA SER A 144 -4.07 -0.56 -21.32
C SER A 144 -4.50 -1.84 -22.05
N SER A 145 -4.17 -1.95 -23.34
CA SER A 145 -4.55 -3.09 -24.18
C SER A 145 -4.02 -4.44 -23.68
N ASN A 146 -2.87 -4.47 -22.98
CA ASN A 146 -2.34 -5.70 -22.38
C ASN A 146 -1.80 -5.56 -20.95
N SER A 147 -2.03 -4.41 -20.31
CA SER A 147 -1.47 -4.15 -18.98
C SER A 147 -2.39 -3.32 -18.10
N TYR A 148 -2.12 -3.35 -16.80
CA TYR A 148 -2.63 -2.39 -15.83
C TYR A 148 -1.45 -1.55 -15.34
N ASP A 149 -1.44 -0.28 -15.69
CA ASP A 149 -0.32 0.63 -15.46
C ASP A 149 -0.55 1.42 -14.18
N PHE A 150 0.33 1.25 -13.20
CA PHE A 150 0.22 1.84 -11.87
C PHE A 150 0.98 3.16 -11.79
N TYR A 151 0.26 4.19 -11.38
CA TYR A 151 0.78 5.55 -11.19
C TYR A 151 0.55 6.01 -9.75
N LEU A 152 1.51 6.78 -9.25
CA LEU A 152 1.42 7.47 -7.97
C LEU A 152 1.02 8.93 -8.18
N GLU A 153 -0.14 9.32 -7.68
CA GLU A 153 -0.56 10.71 -7.65
C GLU A 153 0.15 11.45 -6.51
N GLN A 154 1.02 12.37 -6.89
CA GLN A 154 1.73 13.25 -5.98
C GLN A 154 0.83 14.44 -5.61
N SER A 155 0.84 14.79 -4.32
CA SER A 155 0.15 15.98 -3.83
C SER A 155 0.99 17.23 -4.12
N LYS A 156 0.34 18.29 -4.63
CA LYS A 156 0.97 19.60 -4.89
C LYS A 156 1.47 20.28 -3.60
N ASP A 157 1.01 19.86 -2.43
CA ASP A 157 1.33 20.48 -1.14
C ASP A 157 2.63 19.95 -0.48
N SER A 158 3.30 18.95 -1.06
CA SER A 158 4.48 18.35 -0.41
C SER A 158 5.79 19.02 -0.82
N LYS A 159 6.12 20.12 -0.14
CA LYS A 159 7.51 20.61 0.00
C LYS A 159 8.38 19.72 0.92
N ASN A 160 7.85 18.60 1.41
CA ASN A 160 8.55 17.65 2.29
C ASN A 160 8.63 16.25 1.65
N ASP A 161 9.83 15.83 1.25
CA ASP A 161 10.12 14.54 0.62
C ASP A 161 9.62 13.33 1.43
N SER A 162 9.64 13.42 2.76
CA SER A 162 9.23 12.32 3.66
C SER A 162 7.77 11.89 3.49
N TYR A 163 6.88 12.75 2.99
CA TYR A 163 5.46 12.39 2.79
C TYR A 163 5.25 11.65 1.47
N ASN A 164 6.03 11.99 0.45
CA ASN A 164 6.02 11.29 -0.84
C ASN A 164 6.62 9.89 -0.73
N ASP A 165 7.56 9.68 0.19
CA ASP A 165 8.13 8.37 0.48
C ASP A 165 7.12 7.39 1.09
N MET A 166 6.19 7.86 1.93
CA MET A 166 5.12 7.01 2.46
C MET A 166 4.15 6.55 1.37
N HIS A 167 3.85 7.41 0.38
CA HIS A 167 2.99 7.05 -0.73
C HIS A 167 3.60 5.96 -1.64
N LYS A 168 4.94 5.84 -1.70
CA LYS A 168 5.60 4.71 -2.38
C LYS A 168 5.32 3.38 -1.69
N ILE A 169 5.24 3.37 -0.36
CA ILE A 169 4.84 2.19 0.40
C ILE A 169 3.37 1.86 0.10
N ASP A 170 2.49 2.86 0.11
CA ASP A 170 1.06 2.69 -0.19
C ASP A 170 0.82 2.04 -1.57
N ILE A 171 1.60 2.38 -2.60
CA ILE A 171 1.45 1.73 -3.91
C ILE A 171 2.01 0.30 -3.92
N GLY A 172 3.05 0.01 -3.14
CA GLY A 172 3.52 -1.37 -2.94
C GLY A 172 2.46 -2.27 -2.29
N ILE A 173 1.74 -1.74 -1.29
CA ILE A 173 0.58 -2.41 -0.67
C ILE A 173 -0.49 -2.67 -1.74
N ALA A 174 -0.83 -1.68 -2.56
CA ALA A 174 -1.79 -1.85 -3.65
C ALA A 174 -1.36 -2.93 -4.65
N MET A 175 -0.09 -2.96 -5.06
CA MET A 175 0.46 -4.01 -5.93
C MET A 175 0.29 -5.41 -5.32
N CYS A 176 0.55 -5.55 -4.02
CA CYS A 176 0.39 -6.82 -3.30
C CYS A 176 -1.06 -7.34 -3.36
N HIS A 177 -2.04 -6.47 -3.06
CA HIS A 177 -3.46 -6.83 -3.15
C HIS A 177 -3.85 -7.23 -4.57
N PHE A 178 -3.36 -6.50 -5.58
CA PHE A 178 -3.67 -6.80 -6.98
C PHE A 178 -3.14 -8.17 -7.40
N GLU A 179 -1.86 -8.45 -7.13
CA GLU A 179 -1.20 -9.70 -7.55
C GLU A 179 -1.77 -10.91 -6.82
N LEU A 180 -1.92 -10.86 -5.48
CA LEU A 180 -2.44 -12.00 -4.72
C LEU A 180 -3.85 -12.37 -5.15
N THR A 181 -4.70 -11.37 -5.38
CA THR A 181 -6.07 -11.59 -5.87
C THR A 181 -6.07 -12.12 -7.31
N SER A 182 -5.16 -11.62 -8.15
CA SER A 182 -5.02 -12.12 -9.53
C SER A 182 -4.58 -13.59 -9.54
N ALA A 183 -3.61 -13.95 -8.71
CA ALA A 183 -3.14 -15.32 -8.56
C ALA A 183 -4.24 -16.28 -8.07
N GLU A 184 -5.04 -15.86 -7.08
CA GLU A 184 -6.18 -16.65 -6.56
C GLU A 184 -7.24 -16.92 -7.65
N LEU A 185 -7.45 -15.97 -8.56
CA LEU A 185 -8.40 -16.09 -9.66
C LEU A 185 -7.80 -16.78 -10.90
N GLY A 186 -6.54 -17.23 -10.85
CA GLY A 186 -5.85 -17.82 -11.99
C GLY A 186 -5.52 -16.83 -13.12
N LEU A 187 -5.50 -15.54 -12.82
CA LEU A 187 -5.13 -14.48 -13.78
C LEU A 187 -3.61 -14.36 -13.84
N GLU A 188 -3.00 -15.02 -14.82
CA GLU A 188 -1.55 -14.97 -15.00
C GLU A 188 -1.06 -13.61 -15.51
N GLY A 189 0.08 -13.17 -14.96
CA GLY A 189 0.75 -11.96 -15.36
C GLY A 189 2.02 -11.74 -14.53
N TYR A 190 2.69 -10.63 -14.80
CA TYR A 190 3.93 -10.28 -14.10
C TYR A 190 4.11 -8.76 -14.05
N TRP A 191 4.88 -8.31 -13.07
CA TRP A 191 5.23 -6.90 -12.94
C TRP A 191 6.41 -6.55 -13.87
N GLU A 192 6.23 -5.55 -14.72
CA GLU A 192 7.24 -5.06 -15.64
C GLU A 192 7.30 -3.53 -15.63
N LYS A 193 8.52 -2.98 -15.70
CA LYS A 193 8.72 -1.55 -15.88
C LYS A 193 8.73 -1.21 -17.37
N LEU A 194 7.57 -0.82 -17.88
CA LEU A 194 7.40 -0.38 -19.26
C LEU A 194 7.98 1.01 -19.49
N LYS A 195 8.22 1.36 -20.76
CA LYS A 195 8.68 2.70 -21.18
C LYS A 195 7.52 3.69 -21.25
N LEU A 196 6.85 3.89 -20.12
CA LEU A 196 5.72 4.83 -19.99
C LEU A 196 6.17 6.14 -19.36
N SER A 197 5.62 7.24 -19.85
CA SER A 197 5.89 8.58 -19.34
C SER A 197 5.01 8.90 -18.13
N SER A 198 5.57 9.59 -17.14
CA SER A 198 4.80 10.23 -16.08
C SER A 198 4.05 11.45 -16.65
N GLN A 199 2.87 11.74 -16.12
CA GLN A 199 2.00 12.82 -16.64
C GLN A 199 1.55 13.74 -15.50
N ASP A 200 1.82 15.06 -15.62
CA ASP A 200 1.48 16.07 -14.61
C ASP A 200 1.93 15.64 -13.20
N ASN A 201 1.00 15.48 -12.26
CA ASN A 201 1.26 15.04 -10.90
C ASN A 201 1.20 13.51 -10.72
N LYS A 202 1.13 12.72 -11.79
CA LYS A 202 1.02 11.26 -11.76
C LYS A 202 2.32 10.63 -12.23
N LYS A 203 3.07 10.09 -11.26
CA LYS A 203 4.35 9.43 -11.50
C LYS A 203 4.13 7.96 -11.84
N TYR A 204 4.61 7.52 -13.00
CA TYR A 204 4.59 6.11 -13.37
C TYR A 204 5.49 5.30 -12.44
N ILE A 205 5.02 4.14 -11.99
CA ILE A 205 5.76 3.23 -11.10
C ILE A 205 6.08 1.92 -11.81
N ILE A 206 5.04 1.16 -12.20
CA ILE A 206 5.18 -0.19 -12.76
C ILE A 206 3.89 -0.59 -13.48
N SER A 207 3.95 -1.64 -14.30
CA SER A 207 2.78 -2.20 -14.99
C SER A 207 2.63 -3.68 -14.67
N TRP A 208 1.40 -4.14 -14.48
CA TRP A 208 1.05 -5.55 -14.52
C TRP A 208 0.79 -5.95 -15.96
N VAL A 209 1.64 -6.78 -16.55
CA VAL A 209 1.49 -7.30 -17.91
C VAL A 209 0.81 -8.65 -17.85
N ARG A 210 -0.28 -8.80 -18.62
CA ARG A 210 -1.04 -10.05 -18.69
C ARG A 210 -0.30 -11.08 -19.54
N LYS A 211 -0.41 -12.34 -19.15
CA LYS A 211 0.18 -13.49 -19.86
C LYS A 211 -0.85 -14.24 -20.69
#